data_AF-A0A969HR05-F1
#
_entry.id   AF-A0A969HR05-F1
#
_cell.length_a   1.000
_cell.length_b   1.000
_cell.length_c   1.000
_cell.angle_alpha   90.00
_cell.angle_beta   90.00
_cell.angle_gamma   90.00
#
_symmetry.space_group_name_H-M   'P 1'
#
loop_
_entity.id
_entity.type
_entity.pdbx_description
1 polymer ?
#
loop_
_entity_poly.entity_id
_entity_poly.type
_entity_poly.pdbx_seq_one_letter_code
_entity_poly.pdbx_strand_id
1 'polypeptide(L)'
;MTALWLRSRTVGGIRQNAGDFLPRGSTEAAPGLPGPITLLDTLDVLPFDNTISVVENVTVADLFAILGGSGNGLDPDGIYQVSENLRLEYQAEGTGDDLRYQLINMTVINNAGDEVPLVQNGEVVDGAPTVAVITNSFVADREFATDRGLTDQTDLVDATGTRLLYEQPLREYLATFPEENGVPTIQEDDARYQYPDGDGRISIAE
;
A
#
# COMPACT_ATOMS: atom_id res chain seq x y z
N MET A 1 8.10 17.98 0.97
CA MET A 1 7.09 17.10 1.57
C MET A 1 7.22 15.75 0.91
N THR A 2 7.40 14.68 1.68
CA THR A 2 7.45 13.32 1.15
C THR A 2 6.05 12.73 1.26
N ALA A 3 5.51 12.24 0.14
CA ALA A 3 4.21 11.57 0.11
C ALA A 3 4.42 10.06 0.21
N LEU A 4 3.72 9.43 1.15
CA LEU A 4 3.74 7.99 1.37
C LEU A 4 2.44 7.40 0.85
N TRP A 5 2.54 6.34 0.04
CA TRP A 5 1.36 5.54 -0.31
C TRP A 5 1.11 4.48 0.76
N LEU A 6 -0.09 4.46 1.33
CA LEU A 6 -0.53 3.44 2.26
C LEU A 6 -1.80 2.77 1.73
N ARG A 7 -1.84 1.45 1.71
CA ARG A 7 -3.03 0.69 1.31
C ARG A 7 -3.32 -0.38 2.35
N SER A 8 -4.56 -0.48 2.81
CA SER A 8 -4.95 -1.57 3.72
C SER A 8 -5.12 -2.87 2.95
N ARG A 9 -4.38 -3.91 3.34
CA ARG A 9 -4.75 -5.32 3.05
C ARG A 9 -5.80 -5.82 4.05
N THR A 10 -5.72 -5.36 5.30
CA THR A 10 -6.54 -5.77 6.45
C THR A 10 -8.03 -5.55 6.32
N VAL A 11 -8.47 -4.52 5.60
CA VAL A 11 -9.91 -4.22 5.47
C VAL A 11 -10.46 -4.71 4.13
N GLY A 12 -9.70 -5.57 3.44
CA GLY A 12 -10.11 -6.18 2.17
C GLY A 12 -10.15 -5.20 1.01
N GLY A 13 -9.51 -4.03 1.12
CA GLY A 13 -9.47 -2.99 0.08
C GLY A 13 -8.77 -3.43 -1.22
N ILE A 14 -7.97 -4.49 -1.13
CA ILE A 14 -7.46 -5.29 -2.26
C ILE A 14 -8.01 -6.70 -2.05
N ARG A 15 -8.80 -7.22 -2.99
CA ARG A 15 -9.50 -8.52 -2.88
C ARG A 15 -8.73 -9.71 -3.47
N GLN A 16 -7.46 -9.52 -3.79
CA GLN A 16 -6.56 -10.56 -4.26
C GLN A 16 -5.57 -10.95 -3.14
N ASN A 17 -5.23 -12.24 -3.09
CA ASN A 17 -4.09 -12.72 -2.31
C ASN A 17 -2.79 -12.10 -2.87
N ALA A 18 -1.75 -11.94 -2.04
CA ALA A 18 -0.43 -11.48 -2.46
C ALA A 18 0.33 -12.55 -3.29
N GLY A 19 -0.26 -12.99 -4.40
CA GLY A 19 0.32 -13.96 -5.34
C GLY A 19 0.61 -13.33 -6.70
N ASP A 20 1.45 -14.01 -7.47
CA ASP A 20 2.05 -13.54 -8.74
C ASP A 20 1.05 -13.30 -9.88
N PHE A 21 -0.24 -13.57 -9.65
CA PHE A 21 -1.25 -13.63 -10.71
C PHE A 21 -2.52 -12.88 -10.34
N LEU A 22 -2.88 -11.88 -11.16
CA LEU A 22 -4.19 -11.25 -11.11
C LEU A 22 -5.29 -12.32 -11.32
N PRO A 23 -6.43 -12.25 -10.58
CA PRO A 23 -7.53 -13.17 -10.76
C PRO A 23 -8.16 -12.88 -12.12
N ARG A 24 -7.78 -13.66 -13.14
CA ARG A 24 -8.49 -13.66 -14.41
C ARG A 24 -9.85 -14.29 -14.16
N GLY A 25 -10.93 -13.58 -14.49
CA GLY A 25 -12.32 -14.04 -14.32
C GLY A 25 -12.50 -15.55 -14.61
N SER A 26 -13.30 -16.20 -13.77
CA SER A 26 -13.36 -17.64 -13.47
C SER A 26 -13.69 -18.63 -14.61
N THR A 27 -13.02 -18.59 -15.76
CA THR A 27 -13.27 -19.55 -16.86
C THR A 27 -12.08 -20.34 -17.35
N GLU A 28 -10.87 -20.18 -16.79
CA GLU A 28 -9.75 -21.06 -17.13
C GLU A 28 -9.15 -21.74 -15.90
N ALA A 29 -9.10 -23.06 -15.96
CA ALA A 29 -8.78 -24.00 -14.90
C ALA A 29 -7.29 -24.01 -14.47
N ALA A 30 -6.62 -22.86 -14.45
CA ALA A 30 -5.26 -22.71 -13.92
C ALA A 30 -5.00 -21.25 -13.49
N PRO A 31 -4.73 -20.97 -12.20
CA PRO A 31 -4.16 -19.69 -11.82
C PRO A 31 -2.79 -19.52 -12.50
N GLY A 32 -2.59 -18.37 -13.15
CA GLY A 32 -1.25 -17.92 -13.55
C GLY A 32 -0.74 -18.19 -14.95
N LEU A 33 -1.62 -18.21 -15.96
CA LEU A 33 -1.15 -18.09 -17.34
C LEU A 33 -1.03 -16.60 -17.71
N PRO A 34 0.04 -16.19 -18.43
CA PRO A 34 0.10 -14.90 -19.12
C PRO A 34 -1.17 -14.71 -19.98
N GLY A 35 -1.72 -13.49 -20.00
CA GLY A 35 -2.91 -13.20 -20.80
C GLY A 35 -3.42 -11.78 -20.61
N PRO A 36 -4.44 -11.38 -21.39
CA PRO A 36 -4.97 -10.01 -21.35
C PRO A 36 -5.55 -9.71 -19.97
N ILE A 37 -5.24 -8.52 -19.45
CA ILE A 37 -5.87 -7.94 -18.27
C ILE A 37 -7.05 -7.10 -18.74
N THR A 38 -8.24 -7.42 -18.25
CA THR A 38 -9.49 -6.71 -18.55
C THR A 38 -9.86 -5.73 -17.44
N LEU A 39 -10.80 -4.83 -17.72
CA LEU A 39 -11.39 -3.95 -16.70
C LEU A 39 -12.09 -4.75 -15.58
N LEU A 40 -12.62 -5.93 -15.90
CA LEU A 40 -13.23 -6.78 -14.86
C LEU A 40 -12.16 -7.26 -13.88
N ASP A 41 -10.96 -7.62 -14.37
CA ASP A 41 -9.88 -8.11 -13.51
C ASP A 41 -9.38 -7.01 -12.57
N THR A 42 -9.32 -5.75 -13.02
CA THR A 42 -8.93 -4.63 -12.14
C THR A 42 -10.01 -4.28 -11.11
N LEU A 43 -11.30 -4.39 -11.48
CA LEU A 43 -12.42 -4.25 -10.55
C LEU A 43 -12.51 -5.42 -9.57
N ASP A 44 -12.17 -6.65 -9.97
CA ASP A 44 -12.12 -7.80 -9.05
C ASP A 44 -11.01 -7.63 -8.00
N VAL A 45 -9.94 -6.91 -8.32
CA VAL A 45 -8.87 -6.54 -7.37
C VAL A 45 -9.31 -5.38 -6.47
N LEU A 46 -9.91 -4.34 -7.04
CA LEU A 46 -10.31 -3.10 -6.35
C LEU A 46 -11.81 -2.81 -6.51
N PRO A 47 -12.71 -3.63 -5.90
CA PRO A 47 -14.14 -3.63 -6.24
C PRO A 47 -14.96 -2.54 -5.55
N PHE A 48 -14.35 -1.72 -4.72
CA PHE A 48 -15.06 -0.71 -3.95
C PHE A 48 -15.02 0.63 -4.67
N ASP A 49 -16.12 1.36 -4.53
CA ASP A 49 -16.27 2.75 -4.96
C ASP A 49 -15.54 3.71 -3.99
N ASN A 50 -14.31 3.36 -3.63
CA ASN A 50 -13.41 4.22 -2.88
C ASN A 50 -12.77 5.22 -3.85
N THR A 51 -12.41 6.39 -3.34
CA THR A 51 -11.58 7.35 -4.06
C THR A 51 -10.16 7.35 -3.50
N ILE A 52 -9.23 8.04 -4.15
CA ILE A 52 -7.90 8.26 -3.59
C ILE A 52 -7.91 9.59 -2.85
N SER A 53 -7.44 9.57 -1.62
CA SER A 53 -7.36 10.74 -0.75
C SER A 53 -5.92 10.96 -0.29
N VAL A 54 -5.57 12.22 -0.14
CA VAL A 54 -4.33 12.65 0.52
C VAL A 54 -4.70 13.16 1.90
N VAL A 55 -4.08 12.61 2.94
CA VAL A 55 -4.12 13.14 4.30
C VAL A 55 -2.81 13.90 4.51
N GLU A 56 -2.91 15.20 4.69
CA GLU A 56 -1.77 16.09 4.87
C GLU A 56 -1.38 16.19 6.33
N ASN A 57 -0.14 16.63 6.57
CA ASN A 57 0.36 16.96 7.91
C ASN A 57 0.27 15.81 8.95
N VAL A 58 0.35 14.57 8.49
CA VAL A 58 0.33 13.39 9.37
C VAL A 58 1.61 13.38 10.20
N THR A 59 1.47 13.36 11.52
CA THR A 59 2.64 13.24 12.41
C THR A 59 3.19 11.82 12.36
N VAL A 60 4.50 11.68 12.59
CA VAL A 60 5.12 10.35 12.68
C VAL A 60 4.51 9.53 13.81
N ALA A 61 4.10 10.16 14.92
CA ALA A 61 3.42 9.47 16.02
C ALA A 61 2.05 8.91 15.60
N ASP A 62 1.30 9.65 14.78
CA ASP A 62 0.01 9.17 14.26
C ASP A 62 0.19 8.01 13.30
N LEU A 63 1.11 8.16 12.34
CA LEU A 63 1.46 7.11 11.39
C LEU A 63 2.01 5.86 12.09
N PHE A 64 2.88 6.05 13.10
CA PHE A 64 3.44 4.96 13.90
C PHE A 64 2.36 4.17 14.63
N ALA A 65 1.33 4.82 15.18
CA ALA A 65 0.25 4.07 15.83
C ALA A 65 -0.65 3.34 14.82
N ILE A 66 -0.94 3.95 13.66
CA ILE A 66 -1.74 3.31 12.60
C ILE A 66 -1.02 2.04 12.10
N LEU A 67 0.27 2.14 11.83
CA LEU A 67 1.10 1.01 11.35
C LEU A 67 1.51 0.04 12.46
N GLY A 68 1.67 0.51 13.70
CA GLY A 68 1.93 -0.34 14.86
C GLY A 68 0.71 -1.18 15.24
N GLY A 69 -0.49 -0.62 15.05
CA GLY A 69 -1.75 -1.35 15.21
C GLY A 69 -1.92 -2.50 14.22
N SER A 70 -1.42 -2.39 12.99
CA SER A 70 -1.58 -3.45 11.98
C SER A 70 -0.79 -4.73 12.25
N GLY A 71 0.20 -4.70 13.15
CA GLY A 71 0.94 -5.91 13.53
C GLY A 71 0.25 -6.74 14.63
N ASN A 72 -0.77 -6.20 15.29
CA ASN A 72 -1.50 -6.88 16.36
C ASN A 72 -2.73 -7.61 15.79
N GLY A 73 -2.61 -8.93 15.57
CA GLY A 73 -3.68 -9.79 15.05
C GLY A 73 -3.33 -10.52 13.75
N LEU A 74 -2.05 -10.74 13.45
CA LEU A 74 -1.61 -11.34 12.18
C LEU A 74 -1.92 -12.84 12.11
N ASP A 75 -3.00 -13.17 11.40
CA ASP A 75 -2.89 -14.10 10.27
C ASP A 75 -1.99 -13.40 9.20
N PRO A 76 -1.19 -14.11 8.37
CA PRO A 76 -0.23 -13.55 7.40
C PRO A 76 -0.78 -12.54 6.36
N ASP A 77 -2.08 -12.26 6.38
CA ASP A 77 -2.80 -11.42 5.43
C ASP A 77 -3.06 -9.98 5.93
N GLY A 78 -2.67 -9.66 7.16
CA GLY A 78 -3.12 -8.46 7.89
C GLY A 78 -2.18 -7.25 7.94
N ILE A 79 -1.25 -7.05 7.01
CA ILE A 79 -0.36 -5.87 7.03
C ILE A 79 -0.79 -4.84 5.98
N TYR A 80 -0.72 -3.54 6.30
CA TYR A 80 -0.82 -2.50 5.28
C TYR A 80 0.25 -2.71 4.19
N GLN A 81 -0.14 -2.63 2.92
CA GLN A 81 0.82 -2.47 1.85
C GLN A 81 1.34 -1.03 1.88
N VAL A 82 2.66 -0.90 1.84
CA VAL A 82 3.35 0.38 1.91
C VAL A 82 4.02 0.73 0.58
N SER A 83 4.18 2.02 0.36
CA SER A 83 4.90 2.56 -0.80
C SER A 83 6.34 2.06 -0.87
N GLU A 84 6.93 2.13 -2.07
CA GLU A 84 8.37 1.93 -2.29
C GLU A 84 9.25 2.79 -1.39
N ASN A 85 8.80 3.99 -1.05
CA ASN A 85 9.56 4.91 -0.22
C ASN A 85 9.39 4.69 1.29
N LEU A 86 8.74 3.61 1.73
CA LEU A 86 8.53 3.34 3.16
C LEU A 86 8.99 1.93 3.48
N ARG A 87 9.86 1.82 4.49
CA ARG A 87 10.31 0.55 5.05
C ARG A 87 9.86 0.44 6.50
N LEU A 88 9.30 -0.72 6.83
CA LEU A 88 8.82 -1.06 8.16
C LEU A 88 9.50 -2.32 8.66
N GLU A 89 9.95 -2.31 9.90
CA GLU A 89 10.49 -3.48 10.57
C GLU A 89 9.70 -3.73 11.84
N TYR A 90 9.16 -4.94 11.96
CA TYR A 90 8.40 -5.38 13.11
C TYR A 90 9.20 -6.39 13.94
N GLN A 91 9.08 -6.33 15.25
CA GLN A 91 9.58 -7.35 16.16
C GLN A 91 8.44 -8.29 16.56
N ALA A 92 8.69 -9.60 16.44
CA ALA A 92 7.77 -10.59 16.98
C ALA A 92 7.85 -10.62 18.52
N GLU A 93 6.70 -10.51 19.16
CA GLU A 93 6.54 -10.62 20.61
C GLU A 93 5.56 -11.75 20.96
N GLY A 94 5.88 -12.52 22.00
CA GLY A 94 5.05 -13.65 22.42
C GLY A 94 5.27 -14.91 21.58
N THR A 95 4.42 -15.92 21.78
CA THR A 95 4.48 -17.21 21.07
C THR A 95 3.08 -17.79 20.93
N GLY A 96 2.86 -18.64 19.92
CA GLY A 96 1.56 -19.30 19.71
C GLY A 96 0.44 -18.28 19.46
N ASP A 97 -0.69 -18.46 20.14
CA ASP A 97 -1.88 -17.60 19.99
C ASP A 97 -1.68 -16.17 20.52
N ASP A 98 -0.62 -15.91 21.27
CA ASP A 98 -0.25 -14.59 21.80
C ASP A 98 0.77 -13.85 20.92
N LEU A 99 1.15 -14.42 19.77
CA LEU A 99 2.10 -13.81 18.85
C LEU A 99 1.58 -12.45 18.34
N ARG A 100 2.39 -11.42 18.52
CA ARG A 100 2.14 -10.05 18.11
C ARG A 100 3.35 -9.51 17.36
N TYR A 101 3.12 -8.54 16.50
CA TYR A 101 4.18 -7.86 15.80
C TYR A 101 4.17 -6.39 16.19
N GLN A 102 5.23 -5.93 16.84
CA GLN A 102 5.40 -4.54 17.23
C GLN A 102 6.25 -3.84 16.19
N LEU A 103 5.79 -2.72 15.64
CA LEU A 103 6.62 -1.89 14.77
C LEU A 103 7.78 -1.31 15.58
N ILE A 104 9.02 -1.62 15.18
CA ILE A 104 10.23 -1.16 15.88
C ILE A 104 11.02 -0.13 15.07
N ASN A 105 11.04 -0.23 13.73
CA ASN A 105 11.71 0.76 12.89
C ASN A 105 10.81 1.17 11.73
N MET A 106 10.84 2.47 11.41
CA MET A 106 10.17 3.04 10.24
C MET A 106 11.14 4.01 9.56
N THR A 107 11.39 3.79 8.27
CA THR A 107 12.31 4.60 7.47
C THR A 107 11.60 5.06 6.20
N VAL A 108 11.71 6.35 5.89
CA VAL A 108 11.24 6.91 4.62
C VAL A 108 12.42 7.20 3.70
N ILE A 109 12.28 6.88 2.42
CA ILE A 109 13.22 7.29 1.38
C ILE A 109 12.73 8.64 0.85
N ASN A 110 13.53 9.69 1.04
CA ASN A 110 13.18 11.04 0.58
C ASN A 110 13.39 11.19 -0.94
N ASN A 111 13.01 12.35 -1.50
CA ASN A 111 13.15 12.61 -2.94
C ASN A 111 14.62 12.66 -3.43
N ALA A 112 15.59 12.79 -2.53
CA ALA A 112 17.01 12.71 -2.86
C ALA A 112 17.54 11.26 -2.84
N GLY A 113 16.71 10.30 -2.43
CA GLY A 113 17.09 8.90 -2.27
C GLY A 113 17.70 8.58 -0.90
N ASP A 114 17.73 9.54 0.02
CA ASP A 114 18.29 9.30 1.35
C ASP A 114 17.27 8.60 2.24
N GLU A 115 17.77 7.65 3.02
CA GLU A 115 17.01 6.98 4.08
C GLU A 115 16.92 7.88 5.31
N VAL A 116 15.71 8.27 5.67
CA VAL A 116 15.41 9.11 6.82
C VAL A 116 14.67 8.25 7.85
N PRO A 117 15.29 7.94 9.01
CA PRO A 117 14.61 7.22 10.08
C PRO A 117 13.53 8.11 10.70
N LEU A 118 12.33 7.56 10.83
CA LEU A 118 11.17 8.20 11.46
C LEU A 118 10.87 7.57 12.83
N VAL A 119 11.07 6.27 12.95
CA VAL A 119 10.96 5.52 14.21
C VAL A 119 12.20 4.64 14.36
N GLN A 120 12.77 4.62 15.56
CA GLN A 120 13.90 3.77 15.93
C GLN A 120 13.65 3.10 17.27
N ASN A 121 13.81 1.79 17.33
CA ASN A 121 13.61 0.99 18.54
C ASN A 121 12.23 1.23 19.21
N GLY A 122 11.18 1.38 18.41
CA GLY A 122 9.81 1.62 18.88
C GLY A 122 9.52 3.05 19.34
N GLU A 123 10.46 3.97 19.19
CA GLU A 123 10.29 5.38 19.55
C GLU A 123 10.37 6.29 18.32
N VAL A 124 9.50 7.31 18.28
CA VAL A 124 9.55 8.34 17.23
C VAL A 124 10.85 9.14 17.37
N VAL A 125 11.58 9.29 16.27
CA VAL A 125 12.83 10.08 16.23
C VAL A 125 12.51 11.55 16.53
N ASP A 126 13.30 12.18 17.39
CA ASP A 126 13.10 13.59 17.74
C ASP A 126 13.23 14.50 16.51
N GLY A 127 12.31 15.46 16.39
CA GLY A 127 12.23 16.33 15.22
C GLY A 127 11.80 15.65 13.92
N ALA A 128 11.27 14.42 13.96
CA ALA A 128 10.77 13.75 12.77
C ALA A 128 9.71 14.60 12.03
N PRO A 129 9.77 14.69 10.69
CA PRO A 129 8.91 15.57 9.92
C PRO A 129 7.47 15.05 9.87
N THR A 130 6.51 15.93 9.60
CA THR A 130 5.20 15.47 9.12
C THR A 130 5.31 14.94 7.70
N VAL A 131 4.40 14.02 7.35
CA VAL A 131 4.32 13.41 6.02
C VAL A 131 2.93 13.61 5.43
N ALA A 132 2.84 13.56 4.11
CA ALA A 132 1.56 13.38 3.43
C ALA A 132 1.33 11.88 3.23
N VAL A 133 0.11 11.40 3.47
CA VAL A 133 -0.26 10.02 3.21
C VAL A 133 -1.30 9.96 2.10
N ILE A 134 -0.97 9.29 1.01
CA ILE A 134 -1.90 8.98 -0.07
C ILE A 134 -2.47 7.59 0.20
N THR A 135 -3.79 7.51 0.34
CA THR A 135 -4.49 6.25 0.62
C THR A 135 -5.87 6.24 -0.02
N ASN A 136 -6.62 5.15 0.15
CA ASN A 136 -8.02 5.11 -0.27
C ASN A 136 -8.90 5.83 0.76
N SER A 137 -10.01 6.41 0.30
CA SER A 137 -10.91 7.23 1.14
C SER A 137 -11.44 6.48 2.36
N PHE A 138 -11.63 5.16 2.28
CA PHE A 138 -12.06 4.37 3.45
C PHE A 138 -11.02 4.39 4.58
N VAL A 139 -9.73 4.20 4.25
CA VAL A 139 -8.65 4.28 5.25
C VAL A 139 -8.49 5.70 5.75
N ALA A 140 -8.55 6.69 4.85
CA ALA A 140 -8.44 8.09 5.21
C ALA A 140 -9.55 8.52 6.20
N ASP A 141 -10.81 8.18 5.92
CA ASP A 141 -11.94 8.55 6.78
C ASP A 141 -11.93 7.83 8.13
N ARG A 142 -11.57 6.54 8.14
CA ARG A 142 -11.60 5.72 9.35
C ARG A 142 -10.36 5.92 10.21
N GLU A 143 -9.21 5.53 9.69
CA GLU A 143 -7.97 5.41 10.45
C GLU A 143 -7.33 6.78 10.70
N PHE A 144 -7.47 7.74 9.78
CA PHE A 144 -6.90 9.07 9.94
C PHE A 144 -7.91 10.06 10.54
N ALA A 145 -9.06 10.25 9.91
CA ALA A 145 -10.02 11.26 10.35
C ALA A 145 -10.77 10.85 11.62
N THR A 146 -11.39 9.67 11.64
CA THR A 146 -12.22 9.24 12.79
C THR A 146 -11.38 8.87 14.01
N ASP A 147 -10.36 8.03 13.82
CA ASP A 147 -9.61 7.47 14.95
C ASP A 147 -8.52 8.42 15.49
N ARG A 148 -8.02 9.36 14.66
CA ARG A 148 -6.94 10.28 15.04
C ARG A 148 -7.28 11.76 14.91
N GLY A 149 -8.46 12.11 14.37
CA GLY A 149 -8.89 13.51 14.23
C GLY A 149 -8.16 14.28 13.12
N LEU A 150 -7.48 13.58 12.21
CA LEU A 150 -6.73 14.19 11.10
C LEU A 150 -7.70 14.55 9.97
N THR A 151 -8.12 15.82 9.94
CA THR A 151 -9.17 16.32 9.03
C THR A 151 -8.64 17.08 7.82
N ASP A 152 -7.32 17.28 7.74
CA ASP A 152 -6.66 17.87 6.58
C ASP A 152 -6.52 16.83 5.46
N GLN A 153 -7.66 16.49 4.86
CA GLN A 153 -7.78 15.44 3.83
C GLN A 153 -8.42 16.01 2.57
N THR A 154 -7.88 15.64 1.41
CA THR A 154 -8.43 16.01 0.10
C THR A 154 -8.49 14.81 -0.83
N ASP A 155 -9.63 14.58 -1.47
CA ASP A 155 -9.75 13.58 -2.54
C ASP A 155 -9.04 14.08 -3.80
N LEU A 156 -8.21 13.22 -4.39
CA LEU A 156 -7.58 13.50 -5.68
C LEU A 156 -8.63 13.52 -6.78
N VAL A 157 -8.45 14.47 -7.70
CA VAL A 157 -9.33 14.67 -8.85
C VAL A 157 -8.52 14.63 -10.14
N ASP A 158 -9.18 14.24 -11.23
CA ASP A 158 -8.62 14.36 -12.59
C ASP A 158 -8.63 15.81 -13.09
N ALA A 159 -8.15 16.02 -14.32
CA ALA A 159 -8.11 17.34 -14.96
C ALA A 159 -9.49 18.00 -15.14
N THR A 160 -10.59 17.24 -15.01
CA THR A 160 -11.97 17.75 -15.10
C THR A 160 -12.57 18.08 -13.73
N GLY A 161 -11.86 17.77 -12.64
CA GLY A 161 -12.36 17.91 -11.28
C GLY A 161 -13.17 16.71 -10.79
N THR A 162 -13.18 15.60 -11.52
CA THR A 162 -13.85 14.36 -11.12
C THR A 162 -12.94 13.59 -10.16
N ARG A 163 -13.49 13.10 -9.04
CA ARG A 163 -12.72 12.30 -8.07
C ARG A 163 -12.16 11.05 -8.72
N LEU A 164 -10.89 10.76 -8.45
CA LEU A 164 -10.23 9.56 -8.93
C LEU A 164 -10.73 8.36 -8.14
N LEU A 165 -11.39 7.43 -8.84
CA LEU A 165 -11.74 6.13 -8.27
C LEU A 165 -10.46 5.36 -7.95
N TYR A 166 -10.50 4.55 -6.90
CA TYR A 166 -9.33 3.85 -6.41
C TYR A 166 -8.75 2.86 -7.44
N GLU A 167 -9.61 2.23 -8.24
CA GLU A 167 -9.22 1.36 -9.35
C GLU A 167 -8.59 2.12 -10.52
N GLN A 168 -9.02 3.37 -10.75
CA GLN A 168 -8.68 4.10 -11.97
C GLN A 168 -7.16 4.29 -12.16
N PRO A 169 -6.38 4.67 -11.14
CA PRO A 169 -4.93 4.76 -11.31
C PRO A 169 -4.22 3.43 -11.53
N LEU A 170 -4.77 2.29 -11.06
CA LEU A 170 -4.22 0.98 -11.41
C LEU A 170 -4.37 0.75 -12.92
N ARG A 171 -5.56 1.01 -13.46
CA ARG A 171 -5.83 0.90 -14.90
C ARG A 171 -4.99 1.85 -15.73
N GLU A 172 -4.90 3.11 -15.32
CA GLU A 172 -4.09 4.12 -16.02
C GLU A 172 -2.60 3.73 -16.00
N TYR A 173 -2.10 3.24 -14.86
CA TYR A 173 -0.74 2.71 -14.76
C TYR A 173 -0.51 1.53 -15.71
N LEU A 174 -1.42 0.55 -15.75
CA LEU A 174 -1.33 -0.59 -16.68
C LEU A 174 -1.39 -0.15 -18.16
N ALA A 175 -2.04 0.98 -18.46
CA ALA A 175 -2.07 1.55 -19.79
C ALA A 175 -0.77 2.29 -20.18
N THR A 176 0.16 2.52 -19.25
CA THR A 176 1.45 3.20 -19.55
C THR A 176 2.50 2.28 -20.17
N PHE A 177 2.28 0.97 -20.15
CA PHE A 177 3.24 0.01 -20.70
C PHE A 177 3.30 0.09 -22.23
N PRO A 178 4.46 -0.24 -22.85
CA PRO A 178 4.59 -0.33 -24.29
C PRO A 178 3.52 -1.24 -24.89
N GLU A 179 3.01 -0.87 -26.05
CA GLU A 179 2.06 -1.70 -26.78
C GLU A 179 2.77 -2.83 -27.52
N GLU A 180 2.25 -4.04 -27.36
CA GLU A 180 2.57 -5.19 -28.20
C GLU A 180 1.28 -5.64 -28.90
N ASN A 181 1.30 -5.74 -30.23
CA ASN A 181 0.10 -6.05 -31.03
C ASN A 181 -1.11 -5.12 -30.75
N GLY A 182 -0.85 -3.86 -30.39
CA GLY A 182 -1.88 -2.85 -30.11
C GLY A 182 -2.52 -2.96 -28.72
N VAL A 183 -1.88 -3.68 -27.79
CA VAL A 183 -2.32 -3.81 -26.40
C VAL A 183 -1.15 -3.48 -25.46
N PRO A 184 -1.32 -2.59 -24.46
CA PRO A 184 -0.31 -2.36 -23.43
C PRO A 184 0.10 -3.66 -22.76
N THR A 185 1.39 -3.96 -22.76
CA THR A 185 1.93 -5.26 -22.34
C THR A 185 3.11 -5.09 -21.40
N ILE A 186 3.02 -5.68 -20.21
CA ILE A 186 4.12 -5.77 -19.26
C ILE A 186 5.20 -6.63 -19.90
N GLN A 187 6.38 -6.06 -20.12
CA GLN A 187 7.49 -6.75 -20.77
C GLN A 187 8.10 -7.78 -19.82
N GLU A 188 8.54 -8.92 -20.37
CA GLU A 188 9.15 -10.00 -19.58
C GLU A 188 10.42 -9.53 -18.86
N ASP A 189 11.11 -8.51 -19.35
CA ASP A 189 12.32 -7.93 -18.75
C ASP A 189 12.04 -6.70 -17.88
N ASP A 190 10.77 -6.37 -17.63
CA ASP A 190 10.41 -5.23 -16.77
C ASP A 190 10.84 -5.51 -15.33
N ALA A 191 11.88 -4.80 -14.90
CA ALA A 191 12.52 -4.99 -13.60
C ALA A 191 11.53 -4.94 -12.43
N ARG A 192 10.44 -4.17 -12.52
CA ARG A 192 9.43 -4.06 -11.44
C ARG A 192 8.73 -5.39 -11.16
N TYR A 193 8.68 -6.28 -12.14
CA TYR A 193 7.99 -7.58 -12.08
C TYR A 193 8.95 -8.77 -12.01
N GLN A 194 10.26 -8.52 -11.85
CA GLN A 194 11.29 -9.58 -11.74
C GLN A 194 11.56 -10.07 -10.31
N TYR A 195 10.77 -9.63 -9.32
CA TYR A 195 11.03 -9.91 -7.90
C TYR A 195 10.07 -10.98 -7.35
N PRO A 196 10.44 -12.28 -7.39
CA PRO A 196 9.58 -13.36 -6.90
C PRO A 196 9.34 -13.30 -5.38
N ASP A 197 10.27 -12.73 -4.61
CA ASP A 197 10.22 -12.69 -3.14
C ASP A 197 9.74 -11.33 -2.60
N GLY A 198 9.40 -10.38 -3.48
CA GLY A 198 9.09 -9.00 -3.12
C GLY A 198 10.31 -8.17 -2.71
N ASP A 199 10.08 -6.88 -2.46
CA ASP A 199 11.13 -5.86 -2.30
C ASP A 199 11.56 -5.66 -0.82
N GLY A 200 11.16 -6.56 0.09
CA GLY A 200 11.56 -6.53 1.51
C GLY A 200 11.12 -5.30 2.31
N ARG A 201 10.13 -4.55 1.84
CA ARG A 201 9.66 -3.27 2.44
C ARG A 201 9.05 -3.43 3.84
N ILE A 202 8.63 -4.65 4.16
CA ILE A 202 8.12 -5.03 5.46
C ILE A 202 8.91 -6.25 5.89
N SER A 203 9.65 -6.13 6.99
CA SER A 203 10.45 -7.21 7.54
C SER A 203 10.05 -7.53 8.97
N ILE A 204 10.39 -8.74 9.41
CA ILE A 204 10.31 -9.17 10.81
C ILE A 204 11.75 -9.29 11.30
N ALA A 205 12.11 -8.57 12.36
CA ALA A 205 13.40 -8.69 13.02
C ALA A 205 13.54 -10.08 13.66
N GLU A 206 14.73 -10.69 13.51
CA GLU A 206 15.09 -11.97 14.12
C GLU A 206 15.37 -11.86 15.63
#